data_AF-A0A953UPZ9-F1
#
_entry.id   AF-A0A953UPZ9-F1
#
_cell.length_a   1.000
_cell.length_b   1.000
_cell.length_c   1.000
_cell.angle_alpha   90.00
_cell.angle_beta   90.00
_cell.angle_gamma   90.00
#
_symmetry.space_group_name_H-M   'P 1'
#
loop_
_entity.id
_entity.type
_entity.pdbx_description
1 polymer ?
#
loop_
_entity_poly.entity_id
_entity_poly.type
_entity_poly.pdbx_seq_one_letter_code
_entity_poly.pdbx_strand_id
1 'polypeptide(L)'
;MTADIFINKTEGDGVEISVVKHGLSSGAAHRYDTVERARAVLVKFGLDPEVIDHQLRTLTKVPPSFLLRLPTAEIADEVLRSLEFTAAVFQAA
;
A
#
# COMPACT_ATOMS: atom_id res chain seq x y z
N MET A 1 4.00 -1.91 -14.66
CA MET A 1 2.59 -1.63 -14.99
C MET A 1 2.07 -0.57 -14.03
N THR A 2 1.12 0.25 -14.45
CA THR A 2 0.54 1.30 -13.61
C THR A 2 -0.35 0.69 -12.52
N ALA A 3 -0.11 1.08 -11.26
CA ALA A 3 -0.85 0.58 -10.11
C ALA A 3 -1.24 1.71 -9.16
N ASP A 4 -2.48 1.66 -8.66
CA ASP A 4 -2.92 2.47 -7.55
C ASP A 4 -2.49 1.86 -6.23
N ILE A 5 -1.98 2.69 -5.34
CA ILE A 5 -1.48 2.29 -4.03
C ILE A 5 -2.34 2.95 -2.97
N PHE A 6 -2.82 2.15 -2.02
CA PHE A 6 -3.60 2.58 -0.88
C PHE A 6 -2.93 2.14 0.40
N ILE A 7 -3.09 2.94 1.46
CA ILE A 7 -2.68 2.59 2.81
C ILE A 7 -3.84 2.77 3.78
N ASN A 8 -3.93 1.89 4.76
CA ASN A 8 -4.89 1.96 5.86
C ASN A 8 -4.23 1.54 7.17
N LYS A 9 -4.75 2.11 8.26
CA LYS A 9 -4.34 1.74 9.62
C LYS A 9 -5.05 0.45 10.01
N THR A 10 -4.29 -0.51 10.52
CA THR A 10 -4.83 -1.77 11.06
C THR A 10 -5.25 -1.58 12.52
N GLU A 11 -6.04 -2.51 13.06
CA GLU A 11 -6.50 -2.46 14.46
C GLU A 11 -5.35 -2.51 15.48
N GLY A 12 -4.18 -3.05 15.10
CA GLY A 12 -2.99 -3.17 15.95
C GLY A 12 -1.95 -2.07 15.73
N ASP A 13 -2.35 -0.87 15.31
CA ASP A 13 -1.48 0.26 14.96
C ASP A 13 -0.48 0.01 13.80
N GLY A 14 -0.62 -1.12 13.10
CA GLY A 14 0.13 -1.42 11.89
C GLY A 14 -0.43 -0.69 10.67
N VAL A 15 0.22 -0.92 9.53
CA VAL A 15 -0.17 -0.35 8.24
C VAL A 15 -0.38 -1.47 7.25
N GLU A 16 -1.55 -1.50 6.62
CA GLU A 16 -1.81 -2.33 5.45
C GLU A 16 -1.56 -1.50 4.20
N ILE A 17 -0.85 -2.10 3.24
CA ILE A 17 -0.63 -1.51 1.92
C ILE A 17 -1.40 -2.37 0.92
N SER A 18 -2.25 -1.74 0.13
CA SER A 18 -3.01 -2.37 -0.95
C SER A 18 -2.60 -1.80 -2.30
N VAL A 19 -2.35 -2.66 -3.26
CA VAL A 19 -1.90 -2.32 -4.62
C VAL A 19 -2.91 -2.86 -5.63
N VAL A 20 -3.53 -1.98 -6.41
CA VAL A 20 -4.51 -2.32 -7.44
C VAL A 20 -3.92 -2.02 -8.81
N LYS A 21 -3.69 -3.05 -9.61
CA LYS A 21 -3.08 -2.92 -10.94
C LYS A 21 -4.13 -2.54 -11.96
N HIS A 22 -3.84 -1.52 -12.78
CA HIS A 22 -4.75 -1.12 -13.85
C HIS A 22 -4.82 -2.21 -14.93
N GLY A 23 -6.03 -2.55 -15.36
CA GLY A 23 -6.27 -3.61 -16.35
C GLY A 23 -6.35 -5.03 -15.77
N LEU A 24 -6.23 -5.20 -14.44
CA LEU A 24 -6.44 -6.48 -13.75
C LEU A 24 -7.58 -6.34 -12.74
N SER A 25 -8.48 -7.33 -12.70
CA SER A 25 -9.58 -7.40 -11.72
C SER A 25 -9.11 -7.82 -10.31
N SER A 26 -7.80 -7.80 -10.06
CA SER A 26 -7.16 -8.27 -8.84
C SER A 26 -6.10 -7.28 -8.40
N GLY A 27 -5.94 -7.10 -7.10
CA GLY A 27 -4.80 -6.40 -6.55
C GLY A 27 -4.07 -7.29 -5.55
N ALA A 28 -3.22 -6.70 -4.74
CA ALA A 28 -2.44 -7.40 -3.73
C ALA A 28 -2.37 -6.54 -2.48
N ALA A 29 -2.45 -7.16 -1.31
CA ALA A 29 -2.34 -6.44 -0.06
C ALA A 29 -1.34 -7.14 0.86
N HIS A 30 -0.67 -6.36 1.70
CA HIS A 30 0.22 -6.87 2.73
C HIS A 30 0.16 -5.98 3.97
N ARG A 31 0.20 -6.61 5.15
CA ARG A 31 0.16 -5.93 6.45
C ARG A 31 1.54 -5.85 7.06
N TYR A 32 1.88 -4.67 7.55
CA TYR A 32 3.14 -4.41 8.23
C TYR A 32 2.87 -4.00 9.67
N ASP A 33 3.59 -4.61 10.60
CA ASP A 33 3.44 -4.36 12.04
C ASP A 33 3.90 -2.95 12.46
N THR A 34 4.64 -2.24 11.60
CA THR A 34 5.22 -0.94 11.91
C THR A 34 5.15 0.01 10.70
N VAL A 35 5.03 1.30 11.00
CA VAL A 35 5.01 2.38 10.01
C VAL A 35 6.33 2.43 9.23
N GLU A 36 7.45 2.17 9.89
CA GLU A 36 8.79 2.19 9.30
C GLU A 36 8.96 1.11 8.23
N ARG A 37 8.45 -0.10 8.47
CA ARG A 37 8.47 -1.19 7.48
C ARG A 37 7.59 -0.85 6.28
N ALA A 38 6.39 -0.35 6.52
CA ALA A 38 5.49 0.10 5.44
C ALA A 38 6.14 1.21 4.60
N ARG A 39 6.76 2.20 5.25
CA ARG A 39 7.51 3.28 4.57
C ARG A 39 8.60 2.73 3.65
N ALA A 40 9.42 1.79 4.14
CA ALA A 40 10.51 1.21 3.35
C ALA A 40 10.01 0.50 2.08
N VAL A 41 8.84 -0.13 2.16
CA VAL A 41 8.18 -0.78 1.02
C VAL A 41 7.68 0.26 0.01
N LEU A 42 7.02 1.32 0.49
CA LEU A 42 6.52 2.40 -0.37
C LEU A 42 7.64 3.11 -1.13
N VAL A 43 8.81 3.27 -0.50
CA VAL A 43 10.02 3.81 -1.18
C VAL A 43 10.48 2.87 -2.30
N LYS A 44 10.41 1.54 -2.10
CA LYS A 44 10.74 0.55 -3.14
C LYS A 44 9.76 0.55 -4.30
N PHE A 45 8.55 1.08 -4.12
CA PHE A 45 7.61 1.34 -5.23
C PHE A 45 7.96 2.59 -6.03
N GLY A 46 9.04 3.30 -5.69
CA GLY A 46 9.50 4.49 -6.40
C GLY A 46 8.69 5.74 -6.07
N LEU A 47 7.90 5.72 -4.98
CA LEU A 47 7.15 6.88 -4.53
C LEU A 47 8.06 7.92 -3.86
N ASP A 48 7.68 9.18 -3.99
CA ASP A 48 8.38 10.30 -3.37
C ASP A 48 8.35 10.18 -1.82
N PRO A 49 9.52 10.18 -1.15
CA PRO A 49 9.60 10.04 0.30
C PRO A 49 8.82 11.09 1.09
N GLU A 50 8.76 12.34 0.63
CA GLU A 50 8.03 13.41 1.32
C GLU A 50 6.51 13.18 1.26
N VAL A 51 6.02 12.69 0.11
CA VAL A 51 4.61 12.31 -0.05
C VAL A 51 4.27 11.11 0.83
N ILE A 52 5.13 10.09 0.87
CA ILE A 52 4.97 8.94 1.77
C ILE A 52 4.87 9.40 3.22
N ASP A 53 5.82 10.23 3.66
CA ASP A 53 5.86 10.72 5.05
C ASP A 53 4.65 11.59 5.39
N HIS A 54 4.17 12.40 4.44
CA HIS A 54 2.94 13.16 4.62
C HIS A 54 1.73 12.22 4.79
N GLN A 55 1.56 11.21 3.94
CA GLN A 55 0.42 10.29 4.00
C GLN A 55 0.46 9.41 5.26
N LEU A 56 1.63 8.91 5.66
CA LEU A 56 1.78 8.13 6.90
C LEU A 56 1.46 8.98 8.15
N ARG A 57 1.84 10.27 8.17
CA ARG A 57 1.43 11.19 9.23
C ARG A 57 -0.06 11.51 9.22
N THR A 58 -0.69 11.53 8.05
CA THR A 58 -2.15 11.68 7.95
C THR A 58 -2.84 10.41 8.44
N LEU A 59 -2.25 9.24 8.19
CA LEU A 59 -2.80 7.94 8.60
C LEU A 59 -2.93 7.80 10.13
N THR A 60 -2.08 8.47 10.92
CA THR A 60 -2.18 8.46 12.39
C THR A 60 -3.35 9.28 12.92
N LYS A 61 -3.94 10.15 12.09
CA LYS A 61 -5.03 11.06 12.46
C LYS A 61 -6.41 10.57 12.04
N VAL A 62 -6.46 9.47 11.29
CA VAL A 62 -7.71 8.88 10.77
C VAL A 62 -8.07 7.60 11.52
N PRO A 63 -9.36 7.19 11.52
CA PRO A 63 -9.77 5.92 12.11
C PRO A 63 -9.11 4.73 11.39
N PRO A 64 -8.99 3.56 12.06
CA PRO A 64 -8.69 2.29 11.40
C PRO A 64 -9.61 2.05 10.20
N SER A 65 -9.11 1.35 9.18
CA SER A 65 -9.83 1.05 7.94
C SER A 65 -10.15 2.27 7.05
N PHE A 66 -9.72 3.48 7.41
CA PHE A 66 -9.74 4.61 6.48
C PHE A 66 -8.61 4.45 5.44
N LEU A 67 -8.98 4.48 4.16
CA LEU A 67 -8.05 4.31 3.03
C LEU A 67 -7.52 5.66 2.58
N LEU A 68 -6.20 5.81 2.59
CA LEU A 68 -5.49 6.93 1.96
C LEU A 68 -4.87 6.47 0.65
N ARG A 69 -5.13 7.22 -0.42
CA ARG A 69 -4.57 6.95 -1.74
C ARG A 69 -3.23 7.66 -1.88
N LEU A 70 -2.22 6.91 -2.31
CA LEU A 70 -0.92 7.42 -2.73
C LEU A 70 -0.91 7.70 -4.24
N PRO A 71 0.07 8.47 -4.74
CA PRO A 71 0.27 8.60 -6.18
C PRO A 71 0.37 7.24 -6.85
N THR A 72 -0.20 7.16 -8.05
CA THR A 72 -0.08 5.98 -8.89
C THR A 72 1.39 5.80 -9.28
N ALA A 73 1.88 4.55 -9.26
CA ALA A 73 3.26 4.23 -9.59
C ALA A 73 3.33 3.09 -10.61
N GLU A 74 4.43 3.04 -11.36
CA GLU A 74 4.75 1.87 -12.16
C GLU A 74 5.46 0.83 -11.30
N ILE A 75 4.79 -0.29 -11.05
CA ILE A 75 5.33 -1.39 -10.23
C ILE A 75 5.48 -2.63 -11.11
N ALA A 76 6.63 -3.28 -11.02
CA ALA A 76 6.90 -4.56 -11.66
C ALA A 76 6.36 -5.72 -10.80
N ASP A 77 5.97 -6.83 -11.42
CA ASP A 77 5.42 -7.99 -10.70
C ASP A 77 6.42 -8.63 -9.77
N GLU A 78 7.69 -8.63 -10.17
CA GLU A 78 8.82 -9.16 -9.42
C GLU A 78 9.01 -8.39 -8.11
N VAL A 79 8.80 -7.07 -8.13
CA VAL A 79 8.89 -6.21 -6.95
C VAL A 79 7.82 -6.61 -5.93
N LEU A 80 6.57 -6.79 -6.37
CA LEU A 80 5.48 -7.20 -5.47
C LEU A 80 5.72 -8.60 -4.88
N ARG A 81 6.15 -9.56 -5.71
CA ARG A 81 6.49 -10.91 -5.22
C ARG A 81 7.64 -10.87 -4.22
N SER A 82 8.67 -10.04 -4.44
CA SER A 82 9.80 -9.89 -3.52
C SER A 82 9.45 -9.25 -2.18
N LEU A 83 8.31 -8.54 -2.13
CA LEU A 83 7.79 -7.85 -0.96
C LEU A 83 6.60 -8.60 -0.33
N GLU A 84 6.43 -9.88 -0.66
CA GLU A 84 5.40 -10.76 -0.07
C GLU A 84 3.96 -10.26 -0.28
N PHE A 85 3.73 -9.44 -1.31
CA PHE A 85 2.40 -9.07 -1.74
C PHE A 85 1.73 -10.29 -2.36
N THR A 86 0.79 -10.86 -1.62
CA THR A 86 -0.01 -11.99 -2.12
C THR A 86 -1.15 -11.41 -2.96
N ALA A 87 -1.44 -12.02 -4.11
CA ALA A 87 -2.59 -11.62 -4.91
C ALA A 87 -3.86 -11.73 -4.06
N ALA A 88 -4.45 -10.58 -3.73
CA ALA A 88 -5.76 -10.51 -3.14
C ALA A 88 -6.75 -10.59 -4.30
N VAL A 89 -7.45 -11.71 -4.41
CA VAL A 89 -8.70 -11.73 -5.15
C VAL A 89 -9.62 -10.78 -4.38
N PHE A 90 -9.78 -9.56 -4.89
CA PHE A 90 -10.84 -8.68 -4.41
C PHE A 90 -12.14 -9.41 -4.72
N GLN A 91 -12.73 -10.07 -3.71
CA GLN A 91 -14.13 -10.45 -3.80
C GLN A 91 -14.90 -9.14 -3.84
N ALA A 92 -15.29 -8.74 -5.06
CA ALA A 92 -16.26 -7.69 -5.24
C ALA A 92 -17.51 -8.07 -4.43
N ALA A 93 -17.91 -7.17 -3.53
CA ALA A 93 -19.16 -7.26 -2.79
C ALA A 93 -20.37 -7.10 -3.73
#